data_AF-A0A7Y3YLI7-F1
#
_entry.id   AF-A0A7Y3YLI7-F1
#
_cell.length_a   1.000
_cell.length_b   1.000
_cell.length_c   1.000
_cell.angle_alpha   90.00
_cell.angle_beta   90.00
_cell.angle_gamma   90.00
#
_symmetry.space_group_name_H-M   'P 1'
#
loop_
_entity.id
_entity.type
_entity.pdbx_description
1 polymer ?
#
loop_
_entity_poly.entity_id
_entity_poly.type
_entity_poly.pdbx_seq_one_letter_code
_entity_poly.pdbx_strand_id
1 'polypeptide(L)'
;MKVVSKESVTRVLGSIEEYKQVACVESKGLDVISLLVRLCHLQSKKISEDDRQVLVDHIKDLISEELVFAQKMELEEAEAILMDSVSPLCNPAQSK
;
A
#
# COMPACT_ATOMS: atom_id res chain seq x y z
N MET A 1 11.99 2.64 13.48
CA MET A 1 10.60 3.05 13.14
C MET A 1 9.62 2.04 13.75
N LYS A 2 8.38 2.38 14.16
CA LYS A 2 7.45 1.38 14.75
C LYS A 2 7.10 0.31 13.70
N VAL A 3 7.16 -0.97 14.07
CA VAL A 3 6.80 -2.11 13.22
C VAL A 3 5.40 -1.90 12.62
N VAL A 4 5.24 -2.12 11.31
CA VAL A 4 3.92 -2.09 10.65
C VAL A 4 3.02 -3.12 11.32
N SER A 5 1.92 -2.65 11.92
CA SER A 5 1.00 -3.51 12.65
C SER A 5 0.26 -4.45 11.71
N LYS A 6 -0.19 -5.58 12.24
CA LYS A 6 -1.04 -6.53 11.49
C LYS A 6 -2.33 -5.84 10.99
N GLU A 7 -2.86 -4.91 11.79
CA GLU A 7 -4.06 -4.13 11.48
C GLU A 7 -3.82 -3.20 10.28
N SER A 8 -2.70 -2.48 10.26
CA SER A 8 -2.30 -1.67 9.10
C SER A 8 -2.21 -2.53 7.84
N VAL A 9 -1.51 -3.67 7.90
CA VAL A 9 -1.39 -4.60 6.77
C VAL A 9 -2.75 -5.09 6.27
N THR A 10 -3.64 -5.47 7.19
CA THR A 10 -4.99 -5.92 6.83
C THR A 10 -5.79 -4.82 6.15
N ARG A 11 -5.71 -3.59 6.66
CA ARG A 11 -6.40 -2.43 6.10
C ARG A 11 -5.92 -2.09 4.69
N VAL A 12 -4.60 -2.07 4.48
CA VAL A 12 -4.02 -1.81 3.15
C VAL A 12 -4.45 -2.87 2.14
N LEU A 13 -4.34 -4.14 2.51
CA LEU A 13 -4.77 -5.25 1.63
C LEU A 13 -6.26 -5.18 1.30
N GLY A 14 -7.11 -4.82 2.26
CA GLY A 14 -8.54 -4.60 2.03
C GLY A 14 -8.80 -3.47 1.04
N SER A 15 -8.08 -2.36 1.17
CA SER A 15 -8.23 -1.20 0.28
C SER A 15 -7.78 -1.53 -1.16
N ILE A 16 -6.71 -2.31 -1.32
CA ILE A 16 -6.25 -2.77 -2.64
C ILE A 16 -7.29 -3.67 -3.31
N GLU A 17 -7.93 -4.56 -2.55
CA GLU A 17 -8.98 -5.43 -3.08
C GLU A 17 -10.24 -4.63 -3.47
N GLU A 18 -10.63 -3.67 -2.64
CA GLU A 18 -11.72 -2.75 -2.93
C GLU A 18 -11.45 -1.94 -4.21
N TYR A 19 -10.23 -1.41 -4.34
CA TYR A 19 -9.79 -0.73 -5.56
C TYR A 19 -9.94 -1.61 -6.81
N LYS A 20 -9.49 -2.87 -6.77
CA LYS A 20 -9.63 -3.81 -7.89
C LYS A 20 -11.08 -3.97 -8.32
N GLN A 21 -11.99 -4.06 -7.35
CA GLN A 21 -13.42 -4.25 -7.58
C GLN A 21 -14.06 -3.00 -8.19
N VAL A 22 -13.77 -1.81 -7.63
CA VAL A 22 -14.33 -0.52 -8.10
C VAL A 22 -13.79 -0.15 -9.48
N ALA A 23 -12.48 -0.28 -9.68
CA ALA A 23 -11.85 0.02 -10.97
C ALA A 23 -12.08 -1.08 -12.03
N CYS A 24 -12.59 -2.25 -11.63
CA CYS A 24 -12.78 -3.42 -12.49
C CYS A 24 -11.47 -3.81 -13.23
N VAL A 25 -10.35 -3.82 -12.49
CA VAL A 25 -9.02 -4.10 -13.03
C VAL A 25 -8.37 -5.33 -12.42
N GLU A 26 -7.66 -6.07 -13.26
CA GLU A 26 -6.67 -7.05 -12.85
C GLU A 26 -5.27 -6.52 -13.22
N SER A 27 -4.43 -6.29 -12.21
CA SER A 27 -3.08 -5.75 -12.40
C SER A 27 -2.06 -6.60 -11.64
N LYS A 28 -1.03 -7.04 -12.36
CA LYS A 28 0.15 -7.68 -11.75
C LYS A 28 0.86 -6.74 -10.78
N GLY A 29 0.77 -5.41 -11.00
CA GLY A 29 1.29 -4.40 -10.09
C GLY A 29 0.62 -4.49 -8.71
N LEU A 30 -0.71 -4.56 -8.68
CA LEU A 30 -1.50 -4.71 -7.45
C LEU A 30 -1.19 -6.02 -6.70
N ASP A 31 -0.91 -7.10 -7.43
CA ASP A 31 -0.48 -8.37 -6.82
C ASP A 31 0.90 -8.25 -6.17
N VAL A 32 1.83 -7.55 -6.83
CA VAL A 32 3.16 -7.24 -6.27
C VAL A 32 3.01 -6.34 -5.04
N ILE A 33 2.19 -5.29 -5.08
CA ILE A 33 1.93 -4.43 -3.92
C ILE A 33 1.42 -5.27 -2.75
N SER A 34 0.44 -6.14 -2.99
CA SER A 34 -0.14 -7.02 -1.97
C SER A 34 0.91 -7.95 -1.34
N LEU A 35 1.84 -8.47 -2.14
CA LEU A 35 2.95 -9.28 -1.65
C LEU A 35 3.92 -8.46 -0.78
N LEU A 36 4.33 -7.28 -1.24
CA LEU A 36 5.25 -6.40 -0.52
C LEU A 36 4.66 -5.96 0.83
N VAL A 37 3.37 -5.61 0.86
CA VAL A 37 2.64 -5.25 2.09
C VAL A 37 2.66 -6.40 3.10
N ARG A 38 2.50 -7.66 2.65
CA ARG A 38 2.63 -8.83 3.52
C ARG A 38 4.05 -9.03 4.03
N LEU A 39 5.07 -8.77 3.21
CA LEU A 39 6.48 -8.84 3.60
C LEU A 39 6.81 -7.82 4.70
N CYS A 40 6.23 -6.61 4.66
CA CYS A 40 6.41 -5.60 5.71
C CYS A 40 6.01 -6.10 7.11
N HIS A 41 5.04 -7.01 7.20
CA HIS A 41 4.58 -7.58 8.47
C HIS A 41 5.47 -8.71 9.01
N LEU A 42 6.28 -9.37 8.17
CA LEU A 42 7.06 -10.52 8.60
C LEU A 42 8.10 -10.11 9.64
N GLN A 43 7.90 -10.49 10.91
CA GLN A 43 8.86 -10.27 12.01
C GLN A 43 10.01 -11.27 11.98
N SER A 44 10.55 -11.56 10.79
CA SER A 44 11.73 -12.40 10.64
C SER A 44 12.99 -11.60 10.99
N LYS A 45 13.92 -12.21 11.74
CA LYS A 45 15.26 -11.64 12.01
C LYS A 45 16.10 -11.39 10.74
N LYS A 46 15.60 -11.82 9.57
CA LYS A 46 16.28 -11.69 8.27
C LYS A 46 15.98 -10.38 7.52
N ILE A 47 14.94 -9.64 7.90
CA ILE A 47 14.59 -8.38 7.23
C ILE A 47 14.91 -7.25 8.20
N SER A 48 15.94 -6.47 7.86
CA SER A 48 16.37 -5.33 8.66
C SER A 48 15.34 -4.19 8.63
N GLU A 49 15.52 -3.17 9.47
CA GLU A 49 14.67 -1.98 9.41
C GLU A 49 14.84 -1.23 8.08
N ASP A 50 16.07 -1.15 7.56
CA ASP A 50 16.37 -0.50 6.28
C ASP A 50 15.69 -1.23 5.11
N ASP A 51 15.72 -2.57 5.11
CA ASP A 51 15.01 -3.37 4.09
C ASP A 51 13.49 -3.13 4.15
N ARG A 52 12.92 -2.96 5.36
CA ARG A 52 11.49 -2.64 5.50
C ARG A 52 11.16 -1.25 4.94
N GLN A 53 12.04 -0.28 5.14
CA GLN A 53 11.86 1.06 4.59
C GLN A 53 11.87 1.01 3.05
N VAL A 54 12.83 0.28 2.48
CA VAL A 54 12.90 0.06 1.02
C VAL A 54 11.63 -0.63 0.49
N LEU A 55 11.08 -1.61 1.22
CA LEU A 55 9.80 -2.24 0.85
C LEU A 55 8.64 -1.24 0.87
N VAL A 56 8.56 -0.39 1.92
CA VAL A 56 7.52 0.64 2.04
C VAL A 56 7.62 1.67 0.91
N ASP A 57 8.82 2.08 0.53
CA ASP A 57 9.00 3.06 -0.53
C ASP A 57 8.63 2.47 -1.90
N HIS A 58 9.01 1.23 -2.20
CA HIS A 58 8.53 0.54 -3.40
C HIS A 58 7.01 0.38 -3.44
N ILE A 59 6.35 0.14 -2.30
CA ILE A 59 4.89 0.09 -2.23
C ILE A 59 4.28 1.45 -2.63
N LYS A 60 4.84 2.56 -2.13
CA LYS A 60 4.36 3.90 -2.48
C LYS A 60 4.53 4.22 -3.96
N ASP A 61 5.68 3.85 -4.54
CA ASP A 61 5.95 4.08 -5.96
C ASP A 61 4.94 3.33 -6.83
N LEU A 62 4.71 2.05 -6.54
CA LEU A 62 3.72 1.24 -7.26
C LEU A 62 2.28 1.75 -7.08
N ILE A 63 1.90 2.18 -5.87
CA ILE A 63 0.58 2.79 -5.65
C ILE A 63 0.45 4.11 -6.42
N SER A 64 1.53 4.87 -6.55
CA SER A 64 1.53 6.13 -7.31
C SER A 64 1.29 5.88 -8.81
N GLU A 65 1.80 4.79 -9.36
CA GLU A 65 1.50 4.38 -10.74
C GLU A 65 0.02 4.04 -10.93
N GLU A 66 -0.59 3.32 -9.97
CA GLU A 66 -2.02 2.97 -10.00
C GLU A 66 -2.92 4.21 -9.79
N LEU A 67 -2.49 5.18 -8.97
CA LEU A 67 -3.16 6.48 -8.82
C LEU A 67 -3.17 7.26 -10.15
N VAL A 68 -2.03 7.32 -10.84
CA VAL A 68 -1.94 7.97 -12.16
C VAL A 68 -2.86 7.26 -13.17
N PHE A 69 -2.98 5.94 -13.09
CA PHE A 69 -3.94 5.19 -13.92
C PHE A 69 -5.39 5.58 -13.60
N ALA A 70 -5.78 5.57 -12.33
CA ALA A 70 -7.14 5.91 -11.89
C ALA A 70 -7.52 7.34 -12.33
N GLN A 71 -6.62 8.31 -12.15
CA GLN A 71 -6.80 9.69 -12.60
C GLN A 71 -7.00 9.80 -14.11
N LYS A 72 -6.19 9.08 -14.91
CA LYS A 72 -6.32 9.08 -16.38
C LYS A 72 -7.62 8.48 -16.87
N MET A 73 -8.20 7.57 -16.10
CA MET A 73 -9.45 6.90 -16.41
C MET A 73 -10.66 7.57 -15.74
N GLU A 74 -10.45 8.70 -15.05
CA GLU A 74 -11.50 9.45 -14.33
C GLU A 74 -12.23 8.59 -13.28
N LEU A 75 -11.51 7.67 -12.64
CA LEU A 75 -12.02 6.76 -11.61
C LEU A 75 -11.87 7.36 -10.20
N GLU A 76 -12.66 8.39 -9.91
CA GLU A 76 -12.57 9.20 -8.68
C GLU A 76 -12.69 8.37 -7.38
N GLU A 77 -13.63 7.41 -7.34
CA GLU A 77 -13.82 6.53 -6.18
C GLU A 77 -12.62 5.61 -5.96
N ALA A 78 -12.07 5.07 -7.06
CA ALA A 78 -10.91 4.20 -7.02
C ALA A 78 -9.64 4.95 -6.59
N GLU A 79 -9.48 6.21 -7.03
CA GLU A 79 -8.41 7.10 -6.60
C GLU A 79 -8.47 7.35 -5.09
N ALA A 80 -9.66 7.67 -4.55
CA ALA A 80 -9.85 7.90 -3.13
C ALA A 80 -9.46 6.68 -2.28
N ILE A 81 -9.87 5.49 -2.70
CA ILE A 81 -9.53 4.22 -2.05
C ILE A 81 -8.00 4.02 -2.03
N LEU A 82 -7.31 4.25 -3.14
CA LEU A 82 -5.86 4.13 -3.22
C LEU A 82 -5.14 5.14 -2.32
N MET A 83 -5.57 6.40 -2.29
CA MET A 83 -4.97 7.41 -1.41
C MET A 83 -5.12 7.06 0.07
N ASP A 84 -6.29 6.59 0.48
CA ASP A 84 -6.56 6.16 1.85
C ASP A 84 -5.74 4.93 2.24
N SER A 85 -5.44 4.04 1.28
CA SER A 85 -4.64 2.83 1.49
C SER A 85 -3.19 3.11 1.90
N VAL A 86 -2.63 4.27 1.54
CA VAL A 86 -1.21 4.60 1.84
C VAL A 86 -1.04 5.23 3.21
N SER A 87 -2.12 5.82 3.75
CA SER A 87 -2.12 6.49 5.07
C SER A 87 -1.60 5.62 6.23
N PRO A 88 -1.87 4.29 6.31
CA PRO A 88 -1.37 3.46 7.41
C PRO A 88 0.11 3.06 7.25
N LEU A 89 0.68 3.25 6.04
CA LEU A 89 2.10 2.98 5.73
C LEU A 89 2.95 4.25 5.91
N CYS A 90 2.35 5.41 5.71
CA CYS A 90 2.96 6.71 5.95
C CYS A 90 2.70 7.15 7.40
N ASN A 91 3.68 7.03 8.29
CA ASN A 91 3.68 7.85 9.50
C ASN A 91 4.28 9.21 9.15
N PRO A 92 3.51 10.32 9.03
CA PRO A 92 4.00 11.57 9.52
C PRO A 92 3.94 11.46 11.04
N ALA A 93 5.07 11.57 11.71
CA ALA A 93 5.04 11.90 13.13
C ALA A 93 4.21 13.18 13.29
N GLN A 94 2.99 13.08 13.82
CA GLN A 94 2.18 14.20 14.29
C GLN A 94 1.22 13.68 15.38
N SER A 95 1.14 14.20 16.60
CA SER A 95 1.81 15.32 17.26
C SER A 95 1.55 15.19 18.77
N LYS A 96 2.61 15.41 19.58
CA LYS A 96 2.67 15.48 21.05
C LYS A 96 2.55 14.17 21.85
#